data_AF-A0ABD1MJJ8-F1
#
_entry.id   AF-A0ABD1MJJ8-F1
#
_cell.length_a   1.000
_cell.length_b   1.000
_cell.length_c   1.000
_cell.angle_alpha   90.00
_cell.angle_beta   90.00
_cell.angle_gamma   90.00
#
_symmetry.space_group_name_H-M   'P 1'
#
loop_
_entity.id
_entity.type
_entity.pdbx_description
1 polymer ?
#
loop_
_entity_poly.entity_id
_entity_poly.type
_entity_poly.pdbx_seq_one_letter_code
_entity_poly.pdbx_strand_id
1 'polypeptide(L)'
;MATANKLRRKFPPITECNGTAPSSSRESIAADLDGTLLISRSSFPYFMLVAVEAGSLLRGLVLLLSVPFVIVAYLFVSEALGIQILIFISFSGLKVRDIELVSRAMLPRFYAADVRKESFEAFDRCKRKVVITANPTLMVEPFVKDYLGGDKVLGTEIEVNPRTKKATGFVKKPGVLVGKLKRLAILEEFGEESPDIGIGDRSSDHDFMSICKVCLLLIIITTVFHRMIFF
;
A
#
# COMPACT_ATOMS: atom_id res chain seq x y z
N MET A 1 -27.13 -6.89 -27.41
CA MET A 1 -27.06 -6.10 -26.15
C MET A 1 -27.21 -7.05 -24.99
N ALA A 2 -26.11 -7.48 -24.38
CA ALA A 2 -26.12 -8.27 -23.15
C ALA A 2 -25.56 -7.39 -22.04
N THR A 3 -26.43 -6.97 -21.14
CA THR A 3 -26.13 -6.22 -19.93
C THR A 3 -25.32 -7.11 -19.00
N ALA A 4 -24.01 -6.86 -18.91
CA ALA A 4 -23.14 -7.49 -17.92
C ALA A 4 -23.55 -7.03 -16.52
N ASN A 5 -24.30 -7.88 -15.83
CA ASN A 5 -24.73 -7.68 -14.47
C ASN A 5 -23.49 -7.80 -13.56
N LYS A 6 -22.81 -6.69 -13.28
CA LYS A 6 -21.68 -6.61 -12.35
C LYS A 6 -22.21 -6.92 -10.95
N LEU A 7 -22.24 -8.20 -10.58
CA LEU A 7 -22.51 -8.65 -9.21
C LEU A 7 -21.57 -7.87 -8.27
N ARG A 8 -22.11 -6.88 -7.57
CA ARG A 8 -21.42 -6.20 -6.46
C ARG A 8 -21.23 -7.25 -5.37
N ARG A 9 -20.11 -7.96 -5.41
CA ARG A 9 -19.67 -8.84 -4.32
C ARG A 9 -19.64 -7.99 -3.05
N LYS A 10 -20.50 -8.32 -2.09
CA LYS A 10 -20.46 -7.70 -0.76
C LYS A 10 -19.26 -8.29 -0.03
N PHE A 11 -18.38 -7.44 0.45
CA PHE A 11 -17.21 -7.84 1.23
C PHE A 11 -17.60 -7.83 2.72
N PRO A 12 -17.65 -9.00 3.39
CA PRO A 12 -17.94 -9.04 4.82
C PRO A 12 -16.81 -8.38 5.63
N PRO A 13 -17.11 -7.81 6.81
CA PRO A 13 -16.11 -7.28 7.72
C PRO A 13 -15.21 -8.40 8.27
N ILE A 14 -13.95 -8.06 8.58
CA ILE A 14 -12.96 -9.03 9.11
C ILE A 14 -13.44 -9.75 10.38
N THR A 15 -14.32 -9.10 11.16
CA THR A 15 -14.92 -9.63 12.39
C THR A 15 -15.87 -10.80 12.16
N GLU A 16 -16.42 -10.95 10.96
CA GLU A 16 -17.26 -12.10 10.57
C GLU A 16 -16.43 -13.29 10.11
N CYS A 17 -15.12 -13.14 10.00
CA CYS A 17 -14.21 -14.23 9.68
C CYS A 17 -14.03 -15.11 10.93
N ASN A 18 -15.09 -15.85 11.29
CA ASN A 18 -15.02 -16.89 12.30
C ASN A 18 -13.89 -17.83 11.90
N GLY A 19 -12.94 -18.05 12.81
CA GLY A 19 -11.77 -18.91 12.62
C GLY A 19 -12.10 -20.40 12.38
N THR A 20 -13.32 -20.73 11.96
CA THR A 20 -13.87 -22.06 11.73
C THR A 20 -13.46 -22.69 10.40
N ALA A 21 -12.88 -21.95 9.45
CA ALA A 21 -12.21 -22.62 8.32
C ALA A 21 -10.94 -23.33 8.86
N PRO A 22 -10.81 -24.65 8.63
CA PRO A 22 -9.70 -25.43 9.17
C PRO A 22 -8.36 -24.81 8.76
N SER A 23 -7.39 -24.80 9.68
CA SER A 23 -6.04 -24.26 9.48
C SER A 23 -5.29 -24.88 8.30
N SER A 24 -5.78 -26.01 7.77
CA SER A 24 -5.23 -26.72 6.63
C SER A 24 -5.56 -26.13 5.25
N SER A 25 -6.38 -25.06 5.14
CA SER A 25 -6.84 -24.52 3.84
C SER A 25 -6.53 -23.04 3.57
N ARG A 26 -5.71 -22.37 4.40
CA ARG A 26 -5.33 -20.95 4.19
C ARG A 26 -3.90 -20.86 3.67
N GLU A 27 -3.72 -21.18 2.39
CA GLU A 27 -2.39 -21.26 1.80
C GLU A 27 -1.84 -19.89 1.40
N SER A 28 -2.70 -18.96 0.98
CA SER A 28 -2.26 -17.68 0.44
C SER A 28 -3.12 -16.48 0.83
N ILE A 29 -2.48 -15.33 1.04
CA ILE A 29 -3.14 -14.05 1.31
C ILE A 29 -2.53 -12.92 0.47
N ALA A 30 -3.39 -12.05 -0.03
CA ALA A 30 -3.06 -10.77 -0.62
C ALA A 30 -3.66 -9.65 0.24
N ALA A 31 -2.83 -8.80 0.84
CA ALA A 31 -3.28 -7.75 1.76
C ALA A 31 -2.80 -6.37 1.31
N ASP A 32 -3.68 -5.37 1.36
CA ASP A 32 -3.25 -3.98 1.28
C ASP A 32 -2.45 -3.58 2.54
N LEU A 33 -1.63 -2.54 2.44
CA LEU A 33 -0.82 -2.08 3.57
C LEU A 33 -1.54 -1.00 4.40
N ASP A 34 -1.65 0.22 3.86
CA ASP A 34 -2.20 1.38 4.57
C ASP A 34 -3.70 1.21 4.79
N GLY A 35 -4.19 1.48 5.99
CA GLY A 35 -5.59 1.27 6.38
C GLY A 35 -5.99 -0.20 6.58
N THR A 36 -5.17 -1.13 6.10
CA THR A 36 -5.41 -2.57 6.13
C THR A 36 -4.55 -3.30 7.15
N LEU A 37 -3.27 -3.59 6.84
CA LEU A 37 -2.31 -4.13 7.80
C LEU A 37 -1.84 -3.06 8.80
N LEU A 38 -1.89 -1.80 8.37
CA LEU A 38 -1.66 -0.63 9.22
C LEU A 38 -3.00 0.01 9.62
N ILE A 39 -3.02 0.70 10.76
CA ILE A 39 -4.18 1.43 11.25
C ILE A 39 -4.35 2.71 10.43
N SER A 40 -3.26 3.46 10.23
CA SER A 40 -3.27 4.68 9.42
C SER A 40 -3.55 4.38 7.96
N ARG A 41 -4.45 5.17 7.40
CA ARG A 41 -4.76 5.23 5.97
C ARG A 41 -3.77 6.07 5.17
N SER A 42 -3.05 6.96 5.85
CA SER A 42 -2.17 7.93 5.19
C SER A 42 -0.74 7.46 5.19
N SER A 43 -0.14 7.47 4.00
CA SER A 43 1.29 7.22 3.81
C SER A 43 2.15 8.46 4.07
N PHE A 44 1.54 9.64 4.18
CA PHE A 44 2.24 10.92 4.29
C PHE A 44 3.32 10.96 5.39
N PRO A 45 3.08 10.47 6.63
CA PRO A 45 4.11 10.47 7.67
C PRO A 45 5.38 9.71 7.26
N TYR A 46 5.25 8.61 6.52
CA TYR A 46 6.38 7.80 6.07
C TYR A 46 7.16 8.52 4.95
N PHE A 47 6.47 9.20 4.03
CA PHE A 47 7.12 10.07 3.05
C PHE A 47 7.84 11.25 3.70
N MET A 48 7.26 11.84 4.75
CA MET A 48 7.89 12.91 5.52
C MET A 48 9.20 12.46 6.17
N LEU A 49 9.20 11.28 6.78
CA LEU A 49 10.42 10.71 7.37
C LEU A 49 11.51 10.50 6.32
N VAL A 50 11.17 9.92 5.15
CA VAL A 50 12.14 9.77 4.05
C VAL A 50 12.65 11.14 3.58
N ALA A 51 11.76 12.13 3.41
CA ALA A 51 12.12 13.46 2.94
C ALA A 51 13.10 14.18 3.88
N VAL A 52 12.92 14.03 5.19
CA VAL A 52 13.77 14.65 6.22
C VAL A 52 15.08 13.88 6.38
N GLU A 53 15.02 12.58 6.55
CA GLU A 53 16.15 11.75 7.00
C GLU A 53 17.09 11.35 5.86
N ALA A 54 16.54 11.02 4.69
CA ALA A 54 17.35 10.74 3.49
C ALA A 54 17.65 12.01 2.69
N GLY A 55 16.88 13.08 2.92
CA GLY A 55 16.98 14.34 2.21
C GLY A 55 17.46 15.50 3.09
N SER A 56 16.52 16.36 3.48
CA SER A 56 16.81 17.53 4.30
C SER A 56 15.55 18.08 4.97
N LEU A 57 15.72 18.84 6.06
CA LEU A 57 14.62 19.55 6.71
C LEU A 57 13.86 20.48 5.76
N LEU A 58 14.57 21.14 4.83
CA LEU A 58 13.92 22.00 3.81
C LEU A 58 13.01 21.17 2.90
N ARG A 59 13.42 19.97 2.51
CA ARG A 59 12.60 19.07 1.71
C ARG A 59 11.35 18.63 2.49
N GLY A 60 11.52 18.27 3.77
CA GLY A 60 10.39 17.99 4.66
C GLY A 60 9.42 19.17 4.76
N LEU A 61 9.93 20.40 4.90
CA LEU A 61 9.11 21.60 4.94
C LEU A 61 8.35 21.83 3.63
N VAL A 62 9.01 21.65 2.47
CA VAL A 62 8.35 21.73 1.16
C VAL A 62 7.24 20.70 1.04
N LEU A 63 7.49 19.46 1.48
CA LEU A 63 6.48 18.41 1.50
C LEU A 63 5.29 18.80 2.40
N LEU A 64 5.56 19.32 3.60
CA LEU A 64 4.52 19.77 4.53
C LEU A 64 3.66 20.88 3.94
N LEU A 65 4.27 21.89 3.33
CA LEU A 65 3.57 22.99 2.68
C LEU A 65 2.79 22.53 1.43
N SER A 66 3.21 21.44 0.80
CA SER A 66 2.52 20.86 -0.37
C SER A 66 1.24 20.10 -0.01
N VAL A 67 1.00 19.76 1.26
CA VAL A 67 -0.13 18.91 1.70
C VAL A 67 -1.49 19.35 1.15
N PRO A 68 -1.90 20.63 1.18
CA PRO A 68 -3.18 21.05 0.61
C PRO A 68 -3.29 20.73 -0.88
N PHE A 69 -2.20 20.88 -1.63
CA PHE A 69 -2.15 20.56 -3.05
C PHE A 69 -2.19 19.05 -3.29
N VAL A 70 -1.51 18.25 -2.45
CA VAL A 70 -1.57 16.79 -2.52
C VAL A 70 -2.99 16.29 -2.24
N ILE A 71 -3.67 16.84 -1.23
CA ILE A 71 -5.07 16.51 -0.92
C ILE A 71 -5.97 16.82 -2.12
N VAL A 72 -5.83 18.02 -2.70
CA VAL A 72 -6.63 18.40 -3.86
C VAL A 72 -6.38 17.47 -5.05
N ALA A 73 -5.11 17.18 -5.35
CA ALA A 73 -4.75 16.24 -6.41
C ALA A 73 -5.29 14.83 -6.15
N TYR A 74 -5.19 14.35 -4.91
CA TYR A 74 -5.64 13.02 -4.50
C TYR A 74 -7.16 12.87 -4.61
N LEU A 75 -7.91 13.83 -4.07
CA LEU A 75 -9.37 13.74 -3.97
C LEU A 75 -10.11 14.15 -5.24
N PHE A 76 -9.64 15.18 -5.95
CA PHE A 76 -10.36 15.75 -7.09
C PHE A 76 -9.79 15.33 -8.45
N VAL A 77 -8.55 14.83 -8.51
CA VAL A 77 -7.92 14.40 -9.78
C VAL A 77 -7.73 12.89 -9.81
N SER A 78 -6.81 12.35 -9.01
CA SER A 78 -6.62 10.91 -8.84
C SER A 78 -5.71 10.59 -7.65
N GLU A 79 -5.96 9.45 -7.01
CA GLU A 79 -5.09 8.86 -5.98
C GLU A 79 -3.64 8.72 -6.47
N ALA A 80 -3.46 8.26 -7.72
CA ALA A 80 -2.15 8.11 -8.36
C ALA A 80 -1.38 9.43 -8.44
N LEU A 81 -2.03 10.54 -8.81
CA LEU A 81 -1.38 11.84 -8.91
C LEU A 81 -0.92 12.36 -7.53
N GLY A 82 -1.76 12.21 -6.50
CA GLY A 82 -1.38 12.56 -5.13
C GLY A 82 -0.11 11.84 -4.69
N ILE A 83 -0.05 10.52 -4.90
CA ILE A 83 1.11 9.70 -4.56
C ILE A 83 2.34 10.07 -5.41
N GLN A 84 2.16 10.39 -6.70
CA GLN A 84 3.26 10.88 -7.54
C GLN A 84 3.87 12.18 -7.03
N ILE A 85 3.06 13.11 -6.51
CA ILE A 85 3.57 14.35 -5.90
C ILE A 85 4.37 14.04 -4.63
N LEU A 86 3.87 13.14 -3.77
CA LEU A 86 4.60 12.69 -2.57
C LEU A 86 5.96 12.07 -2.93
N ILE A 87 5.98 11.17 -3.92
CA ILE A 87 7.20 10.54 -4.43
C ILE A 87 8.15 11.59 -4.99
N PHE A 88 7.65 12.51 -5.82
CA PHE A 88 8.49 13.52 -6.46
C PHE A 88 9.21 14.39 -5.43
N ILE A 89 8.46 14.97 -4.49
CA ILE A 89 9.05 15.85 -3.47
C ILE A 89 9.99 15.08 -2.55
N SER A 90 9.60 13.87 -2.12
CA SER A 90 10.36 13.14 -1.11
C SER A 90 11.61 12.46 -1.69
N PHE A 91 11.55 11.94 -2.92
CA PHE A 91 12.61 11.08 -3.48
C PHE A 91 13.52 11.79 -4.48
N SER A 92 13.07 12.85 -5.16
CA SER A 92 13.82 13.43 -6.27
C SER A 92 15.25 13.82 -5.87
N GLY A 93 16.23 13.31 -6.63
CA GLY A 93 17.65 13.58 -6.44
C GLY A 93 18.34 12.86 -5.28
N LEU A 94 17.62 12.05 -4.49
CA LEU A 94 18.23 11.23 -3.43
C LEU A 94 18.90 10.00 -4.00
N LYS A 95 19.99 9.55 -3.37
CA LYS A 95 20.57 8.24 -3.71
C LYS A 95 19.63 7.16 -3.21
N VAL A 96 19.43 6.13 -4.03
CA VAL A 96 18.58 4.98 -3.67
C VAL A 96 19.03 4.34 -2.36
N ARG A 97 20.35 4.25 -2.13
CA ARG A 97 20.94 3.74 -0.89
C ARG A 97 20.51 4.53 0.35
N ASP A 98 20.39 5.84 0.27
CA ASP A 98 20.04 6.68 1.43
C ASP A 98 18.57 6.48 1.81
N ILE A 99 17.70 6.38 0.80
CA ILE A 99 16.29 6.03 0.98
C ILE A 99 16.17 4.64 1.63
N GLU A 100 16.87 3.64 1.08
CA GLU A 100 16.86 2.28 1.59
C GLU A 100 17.34 2.19 3.05
N LEU A 101 18.36 2.97 3.42
CA LEU A 101 18.86 3.04 4.78
C LEU A 101 17.78 3.56 5.74
N VAL A 102 17.09 4.65 5.38
CA VAL A 102 15.97 5.18 6.19
C VAL A 102 14.83 4.17 6.27
N SER A 103 14.51 3.50 5.17
CA SER A 103 13.47 2.46 5.11
C SER A 103 13.77 1.24 5.96
N ARG A 104 15.05 0.90 6.17
CA ARG A 104 15.47 -0.20 7.06
C ARG A 104 15.65 0.23 8.51
N ALA A 105 16.16 1.44 8.75
CA ALA A 105 16.60 1.86 10.08
C ALA A 105 15.51 2.61 10.87
N MET A 106 14.65 3.37 10.20
CA MET A 106 13.73 4.30 10.87
C MET A 106 12.28 3.89 10.69
N LEU A 107 11.85 3.65 9.44
CA LEU A 107 10.45 3.34 9.15
C LEU A 107 9.88 2.14 9.91
N PRO A 108 10.62 1.03 10.16
CA PRO A 108 10.03 -0.14 10.81
C PRO A 108 9.47 0.14 12.19
N ARG A 109 10.10 1.06 12.96
CA ARG A 109 9.57 1.45 14.27
C ARG A 109 8.22 2.15 14.17
N PHE A 110 8.05 3.03 13.18
CA PHE A 110 6.80 3.75 12.97
C PHE A 110 5.71 2.82 12.43
N TYR A 111 6.05 1.96 11.48
CA TYR A 111 5.12 0.95 10.97
C TYR A 111 4.68 -0.03 12.06
N ALA A 112 5.60 -0.54 12.88
CA ALA A 112 5.29 -1.48 13.96
C ALA A 112 4.31 -0.90 14.98
N ALA A 113 4.43 0.40 15.30
CA ALA A 113 3.51 1.09 16.17
C ALA A 113 2.10 1.29 15.57
N ASP A 114 1.99 1.14 14.24
CA ASP A 114 0.76 1.35 13.47
C ASP A 114 0.15 0.03 12.98
N VAL A 115 0.69 -1.14 13.35
CA VAL A 115 0.13 -2.43 12.92
C VAL A 115 -1.26 -2.66 13.52
N ARG A 116 -2.23 -3.00 12.65
CA ARG A 116 -3.57 -3.42 13.06
C ARG A 116 -3.54 -4.90 13.46
N LYS A 117 -3.83 -5.16 14.73
CA LYS A 117 -3.77 -6.51 15.33
C LYS A 117 -4.64 -7.53 14.58
N GLU A 118 -5.89 -7.20 14.28
CA GLU A 118 -6.86 -8.16 13.73
C GLU A 118 -6.48 -8.61 12.31
N SER A 119 -6.03 -7.67 11.46
CA SER A 119 -5.61 -7.99 10.09
C SER A 119 -4.24 -8.67 10.08
N PHE A 120 -3.33 -8.29 10.99
CA PHE A 120 -2.06 -8.98 11.16
C PHE A 120 -2.24 -10.44 11.59
N GLU A 121 -3.13 -10.73 12.54
CA GLU A 121 -3.42 -12.11 12.97
C GLU A 121 -3.98 -12.97 11.83
N ALA A 122 -4.80 -12.38 10.94
CA ALA A 122 -5.29 -13.08 9.76
C ALA A 122 -4.16 -13.31 8.74
N PHE A 123 -3.29 -12.33 8.56
CA PHE A 123 -2.13 -12.37 7.67
C PHE A 123 -1.11 -13.42 8.10
N ASP A 124 -0.73 -13.43 9.38
CA ASP A 124 0.30 -14.32 9.93
C ASP A 124 -0.10 -15.81 9.91
N ARG A 125 -1.40 -16.10 9.92
CA ARG A 125 -1.93 -17.48 9.81
C ARG A 125 -1.77 -18.09 8.41
N CYS A 126 -1.46 -17.30 7.39
CA CYS A 126 -1.31 -17.77 6.02
C CYS A 126 0.16 -18.15 5.72
N LYS A 127 0.34 -19.18 4.88
CA LYS A 127 1.68 -19.66 4.50
C LYS A 127 2.38 -18.72 3.52
N ARG A 128 1.70 -18.39 2.41
CA ARG A 128 2.15 -17.45 1.39
C ARG A 128 1.50 -16.08 1.62
N LYS A 129 2.32 -15.06 1.82
CA LYS A 129 1.92 -13.73 2.28
C LYS A 129 2.40 -12.68 1.28
N VAL A 130 1.48 -12.12 0.50
CA VAL A 130 1.76 -11.06 -0.48
C VAL A 130 1.15 -9.76 0.01
N VAL A 131 1.97 -8.72 0.13
CA VAL A 131 1.50 -7.35 0.36
C VAL A 131 1.40 -6.64 -0.97
N ILE A 132 0.28 -5.97 -1.21
CA ILE A 132 0.07 -5.10 -2.35
C ILE A 132 -0.14 -3.67 -1.86
N THR A 133 0.53 -2.68 -2.44
CA THR A 133 0.42 -1.30 -1.95
C THR A 133 0.70 -0.27 -3.03
N ALA A 134 0.09 0.91 -2.89
CA ALA A 134 0.42 2.05 -3.74
C ALA A 134 1.75 2.71 -3.36
N ASN A 135 2.29 2.42 -2.17
CA ASN A 135 3.56 2.95 -1.70
C ASN A 135 4.76 2.42 -2.53
N PRO A 136 5.86 3.17 -2.60
CA PRO A 136 7.09 2.69 -3.22
C PRO A 136 7.57 1.38 -2.61
N THR A 137 7.86 0.36 -3.43
CA THR A 137 8.39 -0.94 -2.96
C THR A 137 9.63 -0.75 -2.09
N LEU A 138 10.56 0.10 -2.55
CA LEU A 138 11.80 0.44 -1.84
C LEU A 138 11.55 0.96 -0.41
N MET A 139 10.40 1.60 -0.17
CA MET A 139 10.07 2.21 1.11
C MET A 139 9.53 1.19 2.12
N VAL A 140 8.73 0.23 1.66
CA VAL A 140 7.94 -0.66 2.53
C VAL A 140 8.50 -2.07 2.62
N GLU A 141 9.24 -2.53 1.61
CA GLU A 141 9.68 -3.91 1.50
C GLU A 141 10.52 -4.38 2.70
N PRO A 142 11.45 -3.59 3.25
CA PRO A 142 12.18 -3.99 4.45
C PRO A 142 11.25 -4.29 5.64
N PHE A 143 10.26 -3.44 5.88
CA PHE A 143 9.34 -3.66 6.98
C PHE A 143 8.49 -4.92 6.77
N VAL A 144 7.94 -5.08 5.56
CA VAL A 144 7.08 -6.23 5.25
C VAL A 144 7.83 -7.55 5.38
N LYS A 145 9.04 -7.64 4.82
CA LYS A 145 9.81 -8.88 4.81
C LYS A 145 10.44 -9.17 6.17
N ASP A 146 11.08 -8.17 6.78
CA ASP A 146 11.91 -8.41 7.97
C ASP A 146 11.08 -8.41 9.26
N TYR A 147 9.88 -7.80 9.27
CA TYR A 147 9.06 -7.64 10.49
C TYR A 147 7.65 -8.24 10.39
N LEU A 148 6.95 -8.10 9.26
CA LEU A 148 5.63 -8.72 9.09
C LEU A 148 5.70 -10.17 8.61
N GLY A 149 6.88 -10.65 8.22
CA GLY A 149 7.07 -11.98 7.66
C GLY A 149 6.34 -12.17 6.33
N GLY A 150 6.18 -11.12 5.53
CA GLY A 150 5.63 -11.20 4.17
C GLY A 150 6.66 -11.75 3.20
N ASP A 151 6.22 -12.58 2.24
CA ASP A 151 7.10 -13.21 1.25
C ASP A 151 7.39 -12.27 0.08
N LYS A 152 6.40 -11.45 -0.29
CA LYS A 152 6.47 -10.58 -1.47
C LYS A 152 5.77 -9.25 -1.22
N VAL A 153 6.35 -8.20 -1.79
CA VAL A 153 5.72 -6.89 -1.91
C VAL A 153 5.51 -6.57 -3.38
N LEU A 154 4.28 -6.22 -3.73
CA LEU A 154 3.90 -5.62 -4.99
C LEU A 154 3.62 -4.14 -4.70
N GLY A 155 4.62 -3.29 -4.94
CA GLY A 155 4.54 -1.86 -4.68
C GLY A 155 4.73 -1.03 -5.95
N THR A 156 4.67 0.29 -5.80
CA THR A 156 5.01 1.22 -6.87
C THR A 156 6.52 1.23 -7.10
N GLU A 157 6.95 1.03 -8.35
CA GLU A 157 8.37 1.06 -8.69
C GLU A 157 8.83 2.48 -9.04
N ILE A 158 9.83 3.00 -8.33
CA ILE A 158 10.39 4.33 -8.61
C ILE A 158 11.40 4.27 -9.76
N GLU A 159 11.49 5.35 -10.53
CA GLU A 159 12.48 5.52 -11.56
C GLU A 159 13.82 5.98 -10.97
N VAL A 160 14.90 5.33 -11.40
CA VAL A 160 16.26 5.56 -10.92
C VAL A 160 17.15 5.86 -12.10
N ASN A 161 17.92 6.95 -12.00
CA ASN A 161 18.93 7.27 -12.98
C ASN A 161 20.07 6.23 -12.91
N PRO A 162 20.34 5.48 -13.99
CA PRO A 162 21.29 4.35 -13.95
C PRO A 162 22.74 4.79 -13.70
N ARG A 163 23.10 6.03 -14.07
CA ARG A 163 24.45 6.59 -13.92
C ARG A 163 24.70 7.11 -12.51
N THR A 164 23.76 7.88 -11.96
CA THR A 164 23.94 8.54 -10.66
C THR A 164 23.42 7.70 -9.49
N LYS A 165 22.65 6.63 -9.78
CA LYS A 165 21.93 5.82 -8.78
C LYS A 165 21.01 6.64 -7.88
N LYS A 166 20.50 7.75 -8.42
CA LYS A 166 19.56 8.65 -7.74
C LYS A 166 18.14 8.43 -8.26
N ALA A 167 17.17 8.51 -7.36
CA ALA A 167 15.76 8.53 -7.73
C ALA A 167 15.46 9.82 -8.52
N THR A 168 14.71 9.70 -9.62
CA THR A 168 14.36 10.85 -10.47
C THR A 168 13.17 11.64 -9.93
N GLY A 169 12.44 11.06 -8.98
CA GLY A 169 11.16 11.57 -8.48
C GLY A 169 9.95 11.08 -9.28
N PHE A 170 10.18 10.32 -10.35
CA PHE A 170 9.12 9.71 -11.15
C PHE A 170 8.98 8.21 -10.85
N VAL A 171 7.89 7.63 -11.35
CA VAL A 171 7.57 6.20 -11.22
C VAL A 171 7.75 5.50 -12.57
N LYS A 172 8.19 4.25 -12.55
CA LYS A 172 8.26 3.42 -13.74
C LYS A 172 6.86 3.05 -14.22
N LYS A 173 6.74 2.67 -15.49
CA LYS A 173 5.52 2.05 -16.01
C LYS A 173 5.23 0.74 -15.25
N PRO A 174 3.96 0.41 -14.95
CA PRO A 174 2.74 1.06 -15.45
C PRO A 174 2.30 2.33 -14.70
N GLY A 175 2.98 2.72 -13.62
CA GLY A 175 2.65 3.88 -12.79
C GLY A 175 2.45 3.50 -11.33
N VAL A 176 1.70 4.32 -10.60
CA VAL A 176 1.37 4.06 -9.19
C VAL A 176 0.39 2.88 -9.09
N LEU A 177 0.67 1.93 -8.21
CA LEU A 177 -0.08 0.68 -8.08
C LEU A 177 -1.42 0.87 -7.35
N VAL A 178 -2.42 1.38 -8.06
CA VAL A 178 -3.79 1.65 -7.55
C VAL A 178 -4.87 1.05 -8.45
N GLY A 179 -6.03 0.72 -7.88
CA GLY A 179 -7.20 0.26 -8.63
C GLY A 179 -6.91 -0.94 -9.53
N LYS A 180 -7.17 -0.79 -10.84
CA LYS A 180 -6.92 -1.84 -11.85
C LYS A 180 -5.47 -2.32 -11.88
N LEU A 181 -4.49 -1.46 -11.59
CA LEU A 181 -3.09 -1.86 -11.56
C LEU A 181 -2.81 -2.82 -10.41
N LYS A 182 -3.47 -2.64 -9.24
CA LYS A 182 -3.39 -3.63 -8.14
C LYS A 182 -3.88 -5.00 -8.60
N ARG A 183 -5.03 -5.04 -9.29
CA ARG A 183 -5.59 -6.28 -9.84
C ARG A 183 -4.62 -6.95 -10.83
N LEU A 184 -4.02 -6.19 -11.73
CA LEU A 184 -3.07 -6.73 -12.71
C LEU A 184 -1.83 -7.31 -12.03
N ALA A 185 -1.27 -6.63 -11.03
CA ALA A 185 -0.11 -7.13 -10.30
C ALA A 185 -0.39 -8.43 -9.55
N ILE A 186 -1.59 -8.59 -8.96
CA ILE A 186 -1.99 -9.87 -8.34
C ILE A 186 -2.12 -10.98 -9.39
N LEU A 187 -2.71 -10.70 -10.55
CA LEU A 187 -2.80 -11.69 -11.63
C LEU A 187 -1.43 -12.10 -12.16
N GLU A 188 -0.49 -11.16 -12.25
CA GLU A 188 0.89 -11.46 -12.66
C GLU A 188 1.63 -12.31 -11.62
N GLU A 189 1.45 -12.03 -10.32
CA GLU A 189 2.11 -12.75 -9.22
C GLU A 189 1.52 -14.14 -8.95
N PHE A 190 0.21 -14.33 -9.16
CA PHE A 190 -0.48 -15.60 -8.88
C PHE A 190 -0.79 -16.42 -10.15
N GLY A 191 -0.69 -15.82 -11.34
CA GLY A 191 -0.97 -16.50 -12.61
C GLY A 191 -2.41 -16.98 -12.71
N GLU A 192 -2.58 -18.29 -12.93
CA GLU A 192 -3.90 -18.95 -12.97
C GLU A 192 -4.49 -19.20 -11.57
N GLU A 193 -3.66 -19.12 -10.52
CA GLU A 193 -4.12 -19.25 -9.15
C GLU A 193 -4.72 -17.94 -8.64
N SER A 194 -5.57 -18.04 -7.62
CA SER A 194 -6.17 -16.88 -6.96
C SER A 194 -5.85 -16.94 -5.47
N PRO A 195 -5.48 -15.81 -4.84
CA PRO A 195 -5.26 -15.76 -3.40
C PRO A 195 -6.48 -16.29 -2.65
N ASP A 196 -6.27 -17.09 -1.61
CA ASP A 196 -7.37 -17.61 -0.81
C ASP A 196 -8.08 -16.47 -0.07
N ILE A 197 -7.31 -15.50 0.42
CA ILE A 197 -7.79 -14.35 1.18
C ILE A 197 -7.29 -13.06 0.53
N GLY A 198 -8.21 -12.13 0.29
CA GLY A 198 -7.93 -10.73 -0.05
C GLY A 198 -8.37 -9.80 1.09
N ILE A 199 -7.48 -8.94 1.60
CA ILE A 199 -7.82 -7.93 2.60
C ILE A 199 -7.54 -6.53 2.04
N GLY A 200 -8.50 -5.63 2.18
CA GLY A 200 -8.37 -4.23 1.83
C GLY A 200 -9.30 -3.34 2.66
N ASP A 201 -9.21 -2.02 2.50
CA ASP A 201 -10.03 -1.07 3.25
C ASP A 201 -10.66 0.02 2.36
N ARG A 202 -10.24 0.12 1.09
CA ARG A 202 -10.69 1.16 0.15
C ARG A 202 -11.38 0.58 -1.08
N SER A 203 -12.13 1.44 -1.76
CA SER A 203 -12.75 1.09 -3.04
C SER A 203 -11.74 0.78 -4.15
N SER A 204 -10.51 1.32 -4.05
CA SER A 204 -9.41 1.00 -4.96
C SER A 204 -8.88 -0.43 -4.80
N ASP A 205 -9.18 -1.09 -3.67
CA ASP A 205 -8.79 -2.48 -3.41
C ASP A 205 -9.80 -3.47 -3.96
N HIS A 206 -11.05 -3.05 -4.18
CA HIS A 206 -12.13 -3.92 -4.62
C HIS A 206 -11.79 -4.67 -5.91
N ASP A 207 -11.00 -4.07 -6.82
CA ASP A 207 -10.62 -4.69 -8.07
C ASP A 207 -9.73 -5.93 -7.85
N PHE A 208 -8.73 -5.87 -6.95
CA PHE A 208 -7.89 -7.04 -6.65
C PHE A 208 -8.57 -7.98 -5.65
N MET A 209 -9.35 -7.46 -4.71
CA MET A 209 -10.13 -8.29 -3.80
C MET A 209 -11.11 -9.16 -4.62
N SER A 210 -11.74 -8.61 -5.67
CA SER A 210 -12.73 -9.35 -6.46
C SER A 210 -12.24 -10.65 -7.09
N ILE A 211 -10.93 -10.78 -7.31
CA ILE A 211 -10.29 -11.98 -7.87
C ILE A 211 -9.80 -12.96 -6.79
N CYS A 212 -9.88 -12.62 -5.51
CA CYS A 212 -9.57 -13.53 -4.40
C CYS A 212 -10.76 -14.47 -4.12
N LYS A 213 -10.50 -15.62 -3.49
CA LYS A 213 -11.55 -16.61 -3.16
C LYS A 213 -12.46 -16.11 -2.05
N VAL A 214 -11.87 -15.60 -0.97
CA VAL A 214 -12.52 -14.93 0.17
C VAL A 214 -11.95 -13.53 0.31
N CYS A 215 -12.79 -12.57 0.72
CA CYS A 215 -12.43 -11.16 0.73
C CYS A 215 -12.96 -10.50 2.00
N LEU A 216 -12.09 -9.77 2.70
CA LEU A 216 -12.40 -9.13 3.98
C LEU A 216 -12.18 -7.62 3.82
N LEU A 217 -13.24 -6.85 3.99
CA LEU A 217 -13.16 -5.39 3.92
C LEU A 217 -13.09 -4.82 5.33
N LEU A 218 -12.07 -4.02 5.60
CA LEU A 218 -11.95 -3.29 6.85
C LEU A 218 -12.77 -2.01 6.75
N ILE A 219 -14.00 -2.05 7.27
CA ILE A 219 -14.89 -0.90 7.31
C ILE A 219 -14.44 0.01 8.46
N ILE A 220 -13.72 1.08 8.12
CA ILE A 220 -13.53 2.21 9.03
C ILE A 220 -14.57 3.26 8.66
N ILE A 221 -15.48 3.57 9.59
CA ILE A 221 -16.45 4.65 9.43
C ILE A 221 -15.67 5.97 9.47
N THR A 222 -15.24 6.45 8.30
CA THR A 222 -14.49 7.70 8.19
C THR A 222 -15.39 8.76 7.57
N THR A 223 -15.62 9.84 8.30
CA THR A 223 -16.26 11.06 7.77
C THR A 223 -15.37 11.69 6.69
N VAL A 224 -15.96 12.54 5.83
CA VAL A 224 -15.21 13.27 4.79
C VAL A 224 -14.03 14.06 5.39
N PHE A 225 -14.23 14.63 6.56
CA PHE A 225 -13.18 15.33 7.31
C PHE A 225 -12.01 14.41 7.68
N HIS A 226 -12.30 13.15 8.05
CA HIS A 226 -11.27 12.16 8.36
C HIS A 226 -10.49 11.73 7.12
N ARG A 227 -11.12 11.67 5.93
CA ARG A 227 -10.42 11.41 4.66
C ARG A 227 -9.50 12.57 4.23
N MET A 228 -9.78 13.80 4.66
CA MET A 228 -8.88 14.94 4.42
C MET A 228 -7.63 14.91 5.32
N ILE A 229 -7.75 14.36 6.53
CA ILE A 229 -6.65 14.30 7.49
C ILE A 229 -5.76 13.07 7.27
N PHE A 230 -6.36 11.94 6.89
CA PHE A 230 -5.68 10.66 6.73
C PHE A 230 -5.68 10.16 5.27
N PHE A 231 -5.42 11.06 4.32
CA PHE A 231 -5.37 10.74 2.88
C PHE A 231 -4.21 9.80 2.54
#